data_AF-A0AAV0TT89-F1
#
_entry.id   AF-A0AAV0TT89-F1
#
_cell.length_a   1.000
_cell.length_b   1.000
_cell.length_c   1.000
_cell.angle_alpha   90.00
_cell.angle_beta   90.00
_cell.angle_gamma   90.00
#
_symmetry.space_group_name_H-M   'P 1'
#
loop_
_entity.id
_entity.type
_entity.pdbx_description
1 polymer ?
#
loop_
_entity_poly.entity_id
_entity_poly.type
_entity_poly.pdbx_seq_one_letter_code
_entity_poly.pdbx_strand_id
1 'polypeptide(L)'
;MAIARHHLTIQEKNQVRAYHRERPDLTQEQLREWVHGKFNKWIGRSTIGKIASIPEEVCANPSAKRIQSGRYPEMEAELYEHIIAKQSEKHGDEPLRDELPILSEGLLWTKANEILIRTRGPSQSVSLGWVQRFKKRHGLHRSQRLGSESKNPVKEQIRETMGLGSNCVGLKRGRDEDKQLATIPSAGTTCTDTGRTPSRKQFVSADDILLLTQVSITKPWAYSHMMDGWQEVCEQLRKHSDFNLEKTAGACQARIALLLDHLRAGNVAALRKAGTSKEYERKRELLVEHDAAVAKVGEAAAAIAVAEATGEANRDSQRRLELLEIRMECEFAKQRRHVDEQVHRLERLQQAQLETQQKQHAQLLATIQQQQAMMLELIKSVVAQSNKD
;
A
#
# COMPACT_ATOMS: atom_id res chain seq x y z
N MET A 1 -7.76 -37.30 0.96
CA MET A 1 -7.45 -35.95 1.50
C MET A 1 -6.19 -35.44 0.82
N ALA A 2 -6.11 -34.15 0.47
CA ALA A 2 -4.89 -33.59 -0.13
C ALA A 2 -3.83 -33.37 0.95
N ILE A 3 -2.70 -34.08 0.87
CA ILE A 3 -1.56 -33.89 1.78
C ILE A 3 -0.98 -32.50 1.49
N ALA A 4 -1.01 -31.60 2.48
CA ALA A 4 -0.42 -30.29 2.37
C ALA A 4 1.09 -30.40 2.12
N ARG A 5 1.59 -29.80 1.03
CA ARG A 5 3.02 -29.84 0.69
C ARG A 5 3.81 -28.99 1.68
N HIS A 6 4.75 -29.61 2.41
CA HIS A 6 5.65 -28.87 3.30
C HIS A 6 6.66 -28.04 2.50
N HIS A 7 7.10 -26.93 3.09
CA HIS A 7 8.06 -26.00 2.49
C HIS A 7 9.09 -25.59 3.53
N LEU A 8 10.37 -25.63 3.16
CA LEU A 8 11.47 -25.10 3.97
C LEU A 8 11.64 -23.59 3.76
N THR A 9 12.06 -22.90 4.82
CA THR A 9 12.61 -21.55 4.74
C THR A 9 14.02 -21.57 4.13
N ILE A 10 14.54 -20.41 3.75
CA ILE A 10 15.91 -20.28 3.23
C ILE A 10 16.93 -20.70 4.30
N GLN A 11 16.71 -20.34 5.57
CA GLN A 11 17.54 -20.80 6.69
C GLN A 11 17.55 -22.33 6.82
N GLU A 12 16.38 -22.97 6.74
CA GLU A 12 16.27 -24.43 6.81
C GLU A 12 16.96 -25.12 5.63
N LYS A 13 16.85 -24.57 4.41
CA LYS A 13 17.60 -25.06 3.24
C LYS A 13 19.11 -24.92 3.41
N ASN A 14 19.59 -23.78 3.93
CA ASN A 14 21.02 -23.58 4.19
C ASN A 14 21.53 -24.55 5.27
N GLN A 15 20.73 -24.88 6.29
CA GLN A 15 21.07 -25.93 7.24
C GLN A 15 21.14 -27.33 6.61
N VAL A 16 20.26 -27.66 5.64
CA VAL A 16 20.36 -28.90 4.85
C VAL A 16 21.65 -28.93 4.01
N ARG A 17 22.00 -27.81 3.37
CA ARG A 17 23.23 -27.67 2.57
C ARG A 17 24.49 -27.85 3.41
N ALA A 18 24.56 -27.20 4.58
CA ALA A 18 25.67 -27.36 5.51
C ALA A 18 25.80 -28.82 5.98
N TYR A 19 24.69 -29.44 6.38
CA TYR A 19 24.67 -30.85 6.83
C TYR A 19 25.09 -31.84 5.73
N HIS A 20 24.72 -31.58 4.48
CA HIS A 20 25.17 -32.36 3.31
C HIS A 20 26.65 -32.10 2.98
N ARG A 21 27.16 -30.88 3.14
CA ARG A 21 28.59 -30.55 2.95
C ARG A 21 29.48 -31.29 3.94
N GLU A 22 29.03 -31.43 5.19
CA GLU A 22 29.71 -32.23 6.22
C GLU A 22 29.67 -33.74 5.95
N ARG A 23 28.70 -34.22 5.16
CA ARG A 23 28.44 -35.66 4.91
C ARG A 23 27.94 -35.88 3.48
N PRO A 24 28.83 -35.78 2.46
CA PRO A 24 28.44 -35.91 1.05
C PRO A 24 27.95 -37.32 0.68
N ASP A 25 28.28 -38.33 1.49
CA ASP A 25 27.91 -39.73 1.26
C ASP A 25 26.44 -40.04 1.63
N LEU A 26 25.71 -39.08 2.20
CA LEU A 26 24.32 -39.28 2.61
C LEU A 26 23.37 -39.38 1.42
N THR A 27 22.56 -40.43 1.43
CA THR A 27 21.48 -40.61 0.45
C THR A 27 20.38 -39.55 0.62
N GLN A 28 19.64 -39.28 -0.47
CA GLN A 28 18.50 -38.37 -0.45
C GLN A 28 17.37 -38.82 0.51
N GLU A 29 17.30 -40.13 0.82
CA GLU A 29 16.36 -40.71 1.79
C GLU A 29 16.76 -40.30 3.22
N GLN A 30 18.03 -40.47 3.59
CA GLN A 30 18.57 -40.09 4.90
C GLN A 30 18.53 -38.56 5.14
N LEU A 31 18.84 -37.75 4.12
CA LEU A 31 18.68 -36.30 4.20
C LEU A 31 17.22 -35.88 4.43
N ARG A 32 16.26 -36.58 3.83
CA ARG A 32 14.83 -36.35 4.06
C ARG A 32 14.43 -36.70 5.50
N GLU A 33 14.92 -37.82 6.03
CA GLU A 33 14.67 -38.25 7.40
C GLU A 33 15.26 -37.27 8.42
N TRP A 34 16.46 -36.75 8.19
CA TRP A 34 17.05 -35.68 8.99
C TRP A 34 16.20 -34.40 8.97
N VAL A 35 15.73 -33.97 7.78
CA VAL A 35 14.82 -32.83 7.65
C VAL A 35 13.51 -33.05 8.41
N HIS A 36 12.98 -34.28 8.39
CA HIS A 36 11.78 -34.62 9.14
C HIS A 36 12.03 -34.57 10.65
N GLY A 37 13.11 -35.21 11.15
CA GLY A 37 13.46 -35.21 12.57
C GLY A 37 13.77 -33.81 13.11
N LYS A 38 14.42 -32.95 12.32
CA LYS A 38 14.83 -31.60 12.76
C LYS A 38 13.74 -30.53 12.64
N PHE A 39 12.91 -30.59 11.60
CA PHE A 39 11.94 -29.52 11.29
C PHE A 39 10.47 -29.97 11.31
N ASN A 40 10.20 -31.27 11.55
CA ASN A 40 8.87 -31.89 11.46
C ASN A 40 8.16 -31.62 10.13
N LYS A 41 8.90 -31.72 9.02
CA LYS A 41 8.44 -31.41 7.66
C LYS A 41 8.79 -32.54 6.70
N TRP A 42 7.79 -33.17 6.09
CA TRP A 42 8.01 -34.22 5.10
C TRP A 42 8.10 -33.66 3.67
N ILE A 43 9.18 -33.98 2.97
CA ILE A 43 9.55 -33.38 1.68
C ILE A 43 9.87 -34.47 0.64
N GLY A 44 9.53 -34.24 -0.63
CA GLY A 44 9.86 -35.17 -1.71
C GLY A 44 11.37 -35.30 -1.95
N ARG A 45 11.83 -36.52 -2.24
CA ARG A 45 13.26 -36.86 -2.43
C ARG A 45 13.95 -35.97 -3.46
N SER A 46 13.31 -35.77 -4.61
CA SER A 46 13.79 -34.87 -5.68
C SER A 46 13.94 -33.40 -5.23
N THR A 47 13.14 -32.95 -4.26
CA THR A 47 13.25 -31.60 -3.69
C THR A 47 14.43 -31.50 -2.71
N ILE A 48 14.69 -32.55 -1.93
CA ILE A 48 15.88 -32.63 -1.06
C ILE A 48 17.16 -32.64 -1.90
N GLY A 49 17.25 -33.49 -2.93
CA GLY A 49 18.39 -33.52 -3.85
C GLY A 49 18.65 -32.16 -4.50
N LYS A 50 17.59 -31.48 -4.98
CA LYS A 50 17.69 -30.13 -5.56
C LYS A 50 18.09 -29.04 -4.54
N ILE A 51 17.75 -29.18 -3.27
CA ILE A 51 18.20 -28.23 -2.23
C ILE A 51 19.69 -28.44 -1.93
N ALA A 52 20.13 -29.70 -1.82
CA ALA A 52 21.51 -30.07 -1.54
C ALA A 52 22.49 -29.73 -2.69
N SER A 53 22.04 -29.77 -3.94
CA SER A 53 22.86 -29.47 -5.12
C SER A 53 23.00 -27.98 -5.44
N ILE A 54 22.16 -27.12 -4.87
CA ILE A 54 22.20 -25.66 -5.10
C ILE A 54 23.08 -25.02 -4.01
N PRO A 55 23.99 -24.07 -4.35
CA PRO A 55 24.82 -23.37 -3.38
C PRO A 55 24.01 -22.60 -2.34
N GLU A 56 24.67 -22.11 -1.28
CA GLU A 56 24.00 -21.38 -0.21
C GLU A 56 23.31 -20.10 -0.72
N GLU A 57 22.08 -19.90 -0.27
CA GLU A 57 21.26 -18.74 -0.62
C GLU A 57 21.49 -17.66 0.45
N VAL A 58 22.23 -16.60 0.10
CA VAL A 58 22.29 -15.38 0.91
C VAL A 58 21.01 -14.59 0.66
N CYS A 59 20.22 -14.35 1.72
CA CYS A 59 18.96 -13.62 1.62
C CYS A 59 18.73 -12.77 2.87
N ALA A 60 18.28 -11.52 2.68
CA ALA A 60 17.93 -10.59 3.75
C ALA A 60 16.83 -11.12 4.70
N ASN A 61 16.04 -12.13 4.31
CA ASN A 61 15.07 -12.76 5.19
C ASN A 61 15.26 -14.29 5.26
N PRO A 62 15.99 -14.79 6.27
CA PRO A 62 16.19 -16.24 6.48
C PRO A 62 14.88 -17.03 6.67
N SER A 63 13.81 -16.38 7.16
CA SER A 63 12.50 -17.01 7.40
C SER A 63 11.64 -17.16 6.12
N ALA A 64 12.04 -16.55 5.00
CA ALA A 64 11.27 -16.63 3.75
C ALA A 64 11.33 -18.04 3.14
N LYS A 65 10.24 -18.47 2.49
CA LYS A 65 10.16 -19.79 1.79
C LYS A 65 10.78 -19.76 0.38
N ARG A 66 10.84 -18.57 -0.22
CA ARG A 66 11.38 -18.30 -1.57
C ARG A 66 12.05 -16.92 -1.57
N ILE A 67 13.10 -16.76 -2.35
CA ILE A 67 13.64 -15.45 -2.71
C ILE A 67 12.63 -14.77 -3.65
N GLN A 68 12.31 -13.50 -3.41
CA GLN A 68 11.44 -12.69 -4.26
C GLN A 68 12.02 -11.28 -4.39
N SER A 69 12.55 -10.97 -5.57
CA SER A 69 12.82 -9.59 -5.99
C SER A 69 11.51 -8.81 -6.17
N GLY A 70 11.54 -7.51 -5.91
CA GLY A 70 10.41 -6.63 -6.18
C GLY A 70 10.52 -5.95 -7.53
N ARG A 71 9.68 -4.93 -7.75
CA ARG A 71 9.67 -4.14 -8.99
C ARG A 71 10.97 -3.34 -9.20
N TYR A 72 11.72 -3.06 -8.13
CA TYR A 72 12.89 -2.18 -8.13
C TYR A 72 14.04 -2.79 -7.29
N PRO A 73 14.65 -3.90 -7.73
CA PRO A 73 15.61 -4.65 -6.90
C PRO A 73 16.86 -3.86 -6.51
N GLU A 74 17.36 -2.97 -7.37
CA GLU A 74 18.53 -2.11 -7.10
C GLU A 74 18.24 -1.11 -5.97
N MET A 75 17.11 -0.39 -6.06
CA MET A 75 16.65 0.55 -5.03
C MET A 75 16.30 -0.18 -3.72
N GLU A 76 15.84 -1.44 -3.78
CA GLU A 76 15.62 -2.28 -2.60
C GLU A 76 16.93 -2.68 -1.90
N ALA A 77 17.99 -2.95 -2.66
CA ALA A 77 19.32 -3.23 -2.10
C ALA A 77 19.89 -1.98 -1.40
N GLU A 78 19.91 -0.83 -2.08
CA GLU A 78 20.41 0.43 -1.53
C GLU A 78 19.60 0.90 -0.31
N LEU A 79 18.27 0.76 -0.34
CA LEU A 79 17.42 1.06 0.81
C LEU A 79 17.71 0.12 2.00
N TYR A 80 18.02 -1.14 1.73
CA TYR A 80 18.39 -2.10 2.76
C TYR A 80 19.79 -1.81 3.34
N GLU A 81 20.77 -1.49 2.50
CA GLU A 81 22.11 -1.06 2.96
C GLU A 81 22.03 0.21 3.81
N HIS A 82 21.24 1.20 3.42
CA HIS A 82 21.00 2.42 4.21
C HIS A 82 20.36 2.12 5.58
N ILE A 83 19.50 1.11 5.65
CA ILE A 83 18.90 0.64 6.91
C ILE A 83 19.96 -0.05 7.79
N ILE A 84 20.86 -0.86 7.22
CA ILE A 84 21.94 -1.54 7.94
C ILE A 84 23.01 -0.54 8.43
N ALA A 85 23.47 0.37 7.58
CA ALA A 85 24.46 1.39 7.93
C ALA A 85 23.98 2.28 9.09
N LYS A 86 22.71 2.68 9.08
CA LYS A 86 22.11 3.45 10.18
C LYS A 86 21.75 2.62 11.43
N GLN A 87 21.78 1.30 11.36
CA GLN A 87 21.73 0.45 12.55
C GLN A 87 23.11 0.43 13.22
N SER A 88 24.18 0.17 12.46
CA SER A 88 25.55 0.15 12.99
C SER A 88 25.99 1.51 13.55
N GLU A 89 25.58 2.62 12.93
CA GLU A 89 25.82 3.99 13.45
C GLU A 89 25.13 4.29 14.80
N LYS A 90 24.01 3.61 15.15
CA LYS A 90 23.15 4.02 16.27
C LYS A 90 23.05 3.05 17.43
N HIS A 91 23.26 1.74 17.22
CA HIS A 91 23.00 0.73 18.25
C HIS A 91 24.04 -0.40 18.34
N GLY A 92 25.06 -0.42 17.49
CA GLY A 92 25.99 -1.56 17.42
C GLY A 92 25.26 -2.87 17.08
N ASP A 93 25.74 -3.99 17.60
CA ASP A 93 25.21 -5.34 17.35
C ASP A 93 23.90 -5.68 18.13
N GLU A 94 23.22 -4.71 18.74
CA GLU A 94 21.95 -4.98 19.44
C GLU A 94 20.78 -5.34 18.49
N PRO A 95 19.97 -6.37 18.82
CA PRO A 95 18.80 -6.74 18.02
C PRO A 95 17.70 -5.66 18.07
N LEU A 96 17.16 -5.32 16.89
CA LEU A 96 16.29 -4.17 16.70
C LEU A 96 15.03 -4.16 17.57
N ARG A 97 14.94 -3.16 18.45
CA ARG A 97 13.71 -2.82 19.17
C ARG A 97 12.70 -2.12 18.25
N ASP A 98 11.43 -2.34 18.54
CA ASP A 98 10.30 -2.02 17.64
C ASP A 98 9.90 -0.54 17.63
N GLU A 99 10.51 0.29 18.48
CA GLU A 99 10.23 1.72 18.66
C GLU A 99 11.19 2.63 17.88
N LEU A 100 12.18 2.06 17.18
CA LEU A 100 13.16 2.84 16.42
C LEU A 100 12.50 3.59 15.25
N PRO A 101 12.58 4.94 15.19
CA PRO A 101 11.96 5.76 14.14
C PRO A 101 12.40 5.38 12.72
N ILE A 102 13.55 4.71 12.59
CA ILE A 102 14.15 4.28 11.34
C ILE A 102 13.29 3.28 10.53
N LEU A 103 12.39 2.56 11.19
CA LEU A 103 11.49 1.59 10.56
C LEU A 103 10.05 2.10 10.38
N SER A 104 9.84 3.38 10.67
CA SER A 104 8.60 4.08 10.34
C SER A 104 8.31 3.94 8.86
N GLU A 105 7.06 3.59 8.52
CA GLU A 105 6.67 3.35 7.13
C GLU A 105 6.77 4.63 6.30
N GLY A 106 6.57 5.80 6.94
CA GLY A 106 6.78 7.10 6.31
C GLY A 106 8.26 7.39 6.00
N LEU A 107 9.19 7.13 6.92
CA LEU A 107 10.61 7.41 6.69
C LEU A 107 11.19 6.49 5.58
N LEU A 108 10.82 5.21 5.62
CA LEU A 108 11.19 4.24 4.58
C LEU A 108 10.59 4.59 3.22
N TRP A 109 9.34 5.10 3.19
CA TRP A 109 8.70 5.59 1.98
C TRP A 109 9.42 6.81 1.38
N THR A 110 9.75 7.81 2.22
CA THR A 110 10.50 8.99 1.78
C THR A 110 11.86 8.60 1.19
N LYS A 111 12.63 7.75 1.89
CA LYS A 111 13.95 7.33 1.40
C LYS A 111 13.88 6.46 0.14
N ALA A 112 12.88 5.59 0.02
CA ALA A 112 12.64 4.80 -1.19
C ALA A 112 12.34 5.68 -2.41
N ASN A 113 11.53 6.73 -2.24
CA ASN A 113 11.25 7.69 -3.31
C ASN A 113 12.46 8.57 -3.65
N GLU A 114 13.25 9.00 -2.66
CA GLU A 114 14.51 9.72 -2.90
C GLU A 114 15.45 8.92 -3.83
N ILE A 115 15.67 7.64 -3.52
CA ILE A 115 16.49 6.73 -4.33
C ILE A 115 15.87 6.50 -5.71
N LEU A 116 14.54 6.33 -5.79
CA LEU A 116 13.85 6.11 -7.07
C LEU A 116 13.89 7.33 -7.99
N ILE A 117 13.73 8.54 -7.44
CA ILE A 117 13.84 9.80 -8.19
C ILE A 117 15.28 9.96 -8.71
N ARG A 118 16.29 9.68 -7.86
CA ARG A 118 17.71 9.74 -8.24
C ARG A 118 18.07 8.76 -9.36
N THR A 119 17.45 7.58 -9.39
CA THR A 119 17.80 6.49 -10.33
C THR A 119 16.93 6.43 -11.59
N ARG A 120 15.68 6.90 -11.54
CA ARG A 120 14.69 6.76 -12.63
C ARG A 120 13.85 8.01 -12.91
N GLY A 121 14.11 9.12 -12.22
CA GLY A 121 13.45 10.41 -12.44
C GLY A 121 12.12 10.59 -11.70
N PRO A 122 11.56 11.83 -11.70
CA PRO A 122 10.44 12.23 -10.84
C PRO A 122 9.07 11.65 -11.23
N SER A 123 8.96 10.94 -12.36
CA SER A 123 7.70 10.36 -12.83
C SER A 123 7.32 9.04 -12.15
N GLN A 124 8.17 8.48 -11.27
CA GLN A 124 7.91 7.23 -10.56
C GLN A 124 7.96 7.42 -9.05
N SER A 125 6.98 6.83 -8.35
CA SER A 125 6.94 6.75 -6.89
C SER A 125 6.49 5.35 -6.44
N VAL A 126 6.86 4.96 -5.23
CA VAL A 126 6.33 3.77 -4.55
C VAL A 126 5.17 4.13 -3.63
N SER A 127 4.27 3.18 -3.38
CA SER A 127 3.20 3.34 -2.37
C SER A 127 3.60 2.80 -1.00
N LEU A 128 2.91 3.21 0.07
CA LEU A 128 3.12 2.63 1.41
C LEU A 128 2.92 1.10 1.43
N GLY A 129 2.01 0.58 0.61
CA GLY A 129 1.83 -0.88 0.42
C GLY A 129 3.03 -1.58 -0.22
N TRP A 130 3.86 -0.86 -1.00
CA TRP A 130 5.16 -1.37 -1.46
C TRP A 130 6.16 -1.45 -0.29
N VAL A 131 6.20 -0.43 0.58
CA VAL A 131 7.08 -0.41 1.77
C VAL A 131 6.75 -1.55 2.74
N GLN A 132 5.47 -1.84 2.97
CA GLN A 132 5.05 -3.00 3.77
C GLN A 132 5.51 -4.33 3.15
N ARG A 133 5.43 -4.47 1.82
CA ARG A 133 5.96 -5.64 1.10
C ARG A 133 7.49 -5.71 1.13
N PHE A 134 8.20 -4.58 1.10
CA PHE A 134 9.65 -4.50 1.32
C PHE A 134 9.99 -5.00 2.73
N LYS A 135 9.40 -4.43 3.78
CA LYS A 135 9.62 -4.88 5.18
C LYS A 135 9.41 -6.39 5.36
N LYS A 136 8.35 -6.96 4.75
CA LYS A 136 8.06 -8.40 4.80
C LYS A 136 9.06 -9.28 4.02
N ARG A 137 9.65 -8.77 2.94
CA ARG A 137 10.66 -9.48 2.13
C ARG A 137 12.05 -9.44 2.74
N HIS A 138 12.38 -8.37 3.45
CA HIS A 138 13.67 -8.17 4.12
C HIS A 138 13.66 -8.53 5.62
N GLY A 139 12.60 -9.18 6.12
CA GLY A 139 12.53 -9.63 7.53
C GLY A 139 12.28 -8.51 8.56
N LEU A 140 12.15 -7.26 8.11
CA LEU A 140 11.97 -6.05 8.92
C LEU A 140 10.50 -5.84 9.40
N HIS A 141 9.64 -6.84 9.25
CA HIS A 141 8.24 -6.75 9.66
C HIS A 141 8.05 -7.24 11.10
N ARG A 142 7.27 -6.51 11.92
CA ARG A 142 7.03 -6.80 13.36
C ARG A 142 6.77 -8.28 13.65
N SER A 143 5.87 -8.92 12.88
CA SER A 143 5.50 -10.32 13.10
C SER A 143 6.58 -11.36 12.73
N GLN A 144 7.66 -10.95 12.03
CA GLN A 144 8.78 -11.84 11.67
C GLN A 144 9.91 -11.76 12.70
N ARG A 145 10.02 -10.65 13.43
CA ARG A 145 11.08 -10.41 14.43
C ARG A 145 10.72 -10.91 15.83
N LEU A 146 9.44 -10.83 16.21
CA LEU A 146 8.92 -11.42 17.45
C LEU A 146 8.83 -12.96 17.43
N GLY A 147 9.36 -13.61 16.38
CA GLY A 147 9.13 -15.04 16.09
C GLY A 147 10.26 -16.00 16.46
N SER A 148 11.39 -15.52 16.98
CA SER A 148 12.58 -16.35 17.25
C SER A 148 12.72 -16.83 18.72
N GLU A 149 12.11 -16.16 19.70
CA GLU A 149 12.28 -16.47 21.13
C GLU A 149 10.96 -16.69 21.86
N SER A 150 10.33 -17.86 21.62
CA SER A 150 9.37 -18.49 22.55
C SER A 150 9.08 -19.93 22.15
N LYS A 151 10.06 -20.82 22.38
CA LYS A 151 9.84 -22.26 22.50
C LYS A 151 10.04 -22.68 23.96
N ASN A 152 8.99 -22.58 24.78
CA ASN A 152 8.94 -23.26 26.07
C ASN A 152 8.27 -24.63 25.89
N PRO A 153 8.95 -25.75 26.18
CA PRO A 153 8.42 -27.10 25.97
C PRO A 153 7.72 -27.61 27.23
N VAL A 154 6.43 -27.29 27.43
CA VAL A 154 5.60 -27.87 28.50
C VAL A 154 4.22 -28.28 27.99
N LYS A 155 4.18 -29.20 27.01
CA LYS A 155 2.95 -29.89 26.55
C LYS A 155 3.18 -31.34 26.09
N GLU A 156 4.22 -32.02 26.56
CA GLU A 156 4.51 -33.42 26.20
C GLU A 156 4.75 -34.33 27.42
N GLN A 157 4.26 -33.93 28.61
CA GLN A 157 4.18 -34.79 29.80
C GLN A 157 2.89 -34.48 30.57
N ILE A 158 1.87 -35.27 30.25
CA ILE A 158 0.61 -35.63 30.94
C ILE A 158 -0.32 -36.11 29.81
N ARG A 159 -0.02 -37.29 29.27
CA ARG A 159 -0.91 -38.00 28.34
C ARG A 159 -0.81 -39.52 28.45
N GLU A 160 -0.48 -40.03 29.64
CA GLU A 160 -0.40 -41.48 29.85
C GLU A 160 -0.62 -41.88 31.32
N THR A 161 -1.76 -41.49 31.90
CA THR A 161 -2.36 -42.26 33.00
C THR A 161 -3.86 -41.97 33.13
N MET A 162 -4.66 -43.04 33.01
CA MET A 162 -6.08 -43.15 33.40
C MET A 162 -7.08 -42.35 32.52
N GLY A 163 -8.01 -43.08 31.90
CA GLY A 163 -9.07 -42.52 31.05
C GLY A 163 -10.40 -42.29 31.78
N LEU A 164 -11.46 -42.12 30.96
CA LEU A 164 -12.85 -41.76 31.31
C LEU A 164 -13.10 -40.27 31.60
N GLY A 165 -14.29 -39.79 31.19
CA GLY A 165 -14.91 -38.63 31.85
C GLY A 165 -15.12 -37.38 31.00
N SER A 166 -16.33 -37.28 30.48
CA SER A 166 -17.04 -36.11 29.97
C SER A 166 -16.83 -34.75 30.69
N ASN A 167 -17.06 -33.67 29.93
CA ASN A 167 -17.68 -32.38 30.32
C ASN A 167 -16.94 -31.29 31.14
N CYS A 168 -16.93 -30.10 30.49
CA CYS A 168 -17.30 -28.77 31.04
C CYS A 168 -16.33 -27.91 31.88
N VAL A 169 -16.61 -26.60 31.79
CA VAL A 169 -16.18 -25.45 32.63
C VAL A 169 -14.70 -25.02 32.60
N GLY A 170 -14.40 -24.03 31.75
CA GLY A 170 -13.23 -23.17 31.91
C GLY A 170 -13.54 -22.00 32.85
N LEU A 171 -13.18 -22.12 34.14
CA LEU A 171 -13.34 -21.04 35.11
C LEU A 171 -12.45 -19.82 34.80
N LYS A 172 -12.95 -18.62 35.16
CA LYS A 172 -12.14 -17.43 35.40
C LYS A 172 -11.07 -17.73 36.47
N ARG A 173 -9.87 -17.16 36.30
CA ARG A 173 -9.07 -16.65 37.42
C ARG A 173 -8.69 -15.20 37.12
N GLY A 174 -9.15 -14.29 37.98
CA GLY A 174 -8.63 -12.93 38.04
C GLY A 174 -7.32 -12.89 38.84
N ARG A 175 -6.77 -11.68 38.95
CA ARG A 175 -5.78 -11.33 39.96
C ARG A 175 -6.01 -9.87 40.35
N ASP A 176 -6.18 -9.64 41.64
CA ASP A 176 -6.68 -8.38 42.21
C ASP A 176 -5.61 -7.29 42.34
N GLU A 177 -6.08 -6.08 42.69
CA GLU A 177 -5.33 -4.82 42.77
C GLU A 177 -4.75 -4.51 44.17
N ASP A 178 -3.63 -3.75 44.19
CA ASP A 178 -3.09 -2.88 45.25
C ASP A 178 -1.70 -2.34 44.76
N LYS A 179 -1.05 -1.24 45.19
CA LYS A 179 -1.35 0.04 45.90
C LYS A 179 -0.04 0.90 45.76
N GLN A 180 0.06 2.23 45.80
CA GLN A 180 -0.87 3.37 45.86
C GLN A 180 -0.09 4.68 45.49
N LEU A 181 -0.77 5.84 45.38
CA LEU A 181 -0.26 7.22 45.62
C LEU A 181 0.92 7.81 44.80
N ALA A 182 0.61 8.74 43.87
CA ALA A 182 1.03 10.17 43.90
C ALA A 182 0.71 10.96 42.59
N THR A 183 -0.30 11.84 42.66
CA THR A 183 -0.35 13.30 42.32
C THR A 183 0.75 13.91 41.40
N ILE A 184 0.57 14.87 40.46
CA ILE A 184 -0.39 16.00 40.22
C ILE A 184 -0.60 16.24 38.65
N PRO A 185 -1.21 17.32 38.06
CA PRO A 185 -2.27 17.10 37.05
C PRO A 185 -2.21 17.92 35.71
N SER A 186 -3.25 17.73 34.88
CA SER A 186 -3.92 18.74 34.03
C SER A 186 -3.25 19.32 32.78
N ALA A 187 -3.65 18.81 31.61
CA ALA A 187 -4.29 19.54 30.49
C ALA A 187 -4.67 18.50 29.40
N GLY A 188 -5.84 18.45 28.78
CA GLY A 188 -6.97 19.39 28.75
C GLY A 188 -7.83 19.10 27.52
N THR A 189 -8.26 17.84 27.34
CA THR A 189 -9.09 17.41 26.19
C THR A 189 -10.57 17.55 26.53
N THR A 190 -11.31 18.37 25.79
CA THR A 190 -12.77 18.41 25.86
C THR A 190 -13.38 17.19 25.16
N CYS A 191 -13.86 16.25 25.96
CA CYS A 191 -14.66 15.12 25.46
C CYS A 191 -16.10 15.55 25.14
N THR A 192 -16.65 15.04 24.05
CA THR A 192 -18.11 14.83 23.95
C THR A 192 -18.36 13.34 24.22
N ASP A 193 -18.95 13.06 25.38
CA ASP A 193 -19.28 11.71 25.81
C ASP A 193 -20.54 11.22 25.08
N THR A 194 -20.45 10.03 24.48
CA THR A 194 -21.61 9.20 24.12
C THR A 194 -21.32 7.82 24.67
N GLY A 195 -22.16 7.35 25.60
CA GLY A 195 -21.91 6.16 26.43
C GLY A 195 -21.87 4.83 25.67
N ARG A 196 -20.86 4.62 24.84
CA ARG A 196 -20.64 3.41 24.07
C ARG A 196 -19.91 2.38 24.92
N THR A 197 -20.54 1.23 25.14
CA THR A 197 -19.88 0.09 25.82
C THR A 197 -18.58 -0.28 25.11
N PRO A 198 -17.53 -0.74 25.81
CA PRO A 198 -16.20 -0.94 25.22
C PRO A 198 -16.24 -1.85 23.99
N SER A 199 -15.65 -1.38 22.89
CA SER A 199 -15.76 -2.02 21.56
C SER A 199 -15.22 -3.45 21.57
N ARG A 200 -16.03 -4.41 21.10
CA ARG A 200 -15.65 -5.83 21.04
C ARG A 200 -14.69 -6.06 19.87
N LYS A 201 -13.76 -7.02 20.02
CA LYS A 201 -12.73 -7.28 18.99
C LYS A 201 -13.13 -8.34 17.95
N GLN A 202 -14.11 -9.20 18.26
CA GLN A 202 -14.51 -10.37 17.47
C GLN A 202 -16.00 -10.35 17.12
N PHE A 203 -16.35 -10.82 15.92
CA PHE A 203 -17.73 -11.01 15.47
C PHE A 203 -18.41 -12.17 16.22
N VAL A 204 -19.61 -11.92 16.77
CA VAL A 204 -20.56 -12.95 17.24
C VAL A 204 -21.70 -13.15 16.22
N SER A 205 -22.62 -14.10 16.45
CA SER A 205 -23.65 -14.40 15.45
C SER A 205 -24.64 -13.24 15.20
N ALA A 206 -24.95 -12.44 16.22
CA ALA A 206 -25.73 -11.20 16.05
C ALA A 206 -25.00 -10.18 15.14
N ASP A 207 -23.69 -9.97 15.36
CA ASP A 207 -22.88 -9.08 14.52
C ASP A 207 -22.83 -9.57 13.05
N ASP A 208 -22.76 -10.90 12.83
CA ASP A 208 -22.82 -11.50 11.49
C ASP A 208 -24.16 -11.22 10.79
N ILE A 209 -25.29 -11.31 11.53
CA ILE A 209 -26.63 -11.08 10.98
C ILE A 209 -26.83 -9.60 10.62
N LEU A 210 -26.37 -8.67 11.47
CA LEU A 210 -26.40 -7.23 11.17
C LEU A 210 -25.56 -6.90 9.93
N LEU A 211 -24.34 -7.45 9.85
CA LEU A 211 -23.45 -7.29 8.68
C LEU A 211 -24.10 -7.82 7.40
N LEU A 212 -24.63 -9.04 7.41
CA LEU A 212 -25.27 -9.64 6.23
C LEU A 212 -26.53 -8.87 5.82
N THR A 213 -27.35 -8.43 6.78
CA THR A 213 -28.55 -7.62 6.51
C THR A 213 -28.15 -6.29 5.86
N GLN A 214 -27.14 -5.60 6.38
CA GLN A 214 -26.68 -4.33 5.82
C GLN A 214 -26.09 -4.50 4.41
N VAL A 215 -25.37 -5.60 4.15
CA VAL A 215 -24.84 -5.89 2.81
C VAL A 215 -25.95 -6.20 1.81
N SER A 216 -27.02 -6.89 2.20
CA SER A 216 -28.20 -7.09 1.36
C SER A 216 -28.95 -5.80 1.03
N ILE A 217 -28.92 -4.80 1.94
CA ILE A 217 -29.49 -3.46 1.73
C ILE A 217 -28.59 -2.64 0.80
N THR A 218 -27.32 -2.45 1.16
CA THR A 218 -26.37 -1.57 0.44
C THR A 218 -25.95 -2.14 -0.91
N LYS A 219 -25.89 -3.47 -1.06
CA LYS A 219 -25.48 -4.18 -2.29
C LYS A 219 -24.14 -3.68 -2.85
N PRO A 220 -22.99 -3.91 -2.16
CA PRO A 220 -21.69 -3.34 -2.53
C PRO A 220 -21.23 -3.60 -3.98
N TRP A 221 -21.71 -4.67 -4.60
CA TRP A 221 -21.47 -5.03 -5.99
C TRP A 221 -22.21 -4.14 -7.02
N ALA A 222 -23.15 -3.30 -6.61
CA ALA A 222 -23.86 -2.35 -7.47
C ALA A 222 -23.12 -1.01 -7.64
N TYR A 223 -22.03 -0.80 -6.91
CA TYR A 223 -21.19 0.40 -6.99
C TYR A 223 -20.12 0.25 -8.07
N SER A 224 -19.86 1.33 -8.83
CA SER A 224 -18.83 1.36 -9.89
C SER A 224 -17.45 0.93 -9.39
N HIS A 225 -17.12 1.26 -8.14
CA HIS A 225 -15.97 0.72 -7.43
C HIS A 225 -16.46 -0.03 -6.19
N MET A 226 -16.31 -1.36 -6.19
CA MET A 226 -16.89 -2.26 -5.19
C MET A 226 -16.53 -1.88 -3.74
N MET A 227 -15.33 -1.36 -3.50
CA MET A 227 -14.89 -1.00 -2.15
C MET A 227 -15.64 0.21 -1.57
N ASP A 228 -16.22 1.08 -2.40
CA ASP A 228 -16.96 2.25 -1.94
C ASP A 228 -18.30 1.80 -1.33
N GLY A 229 -18.96 0.82 -1.97
CA GLY A 229 -20.11 0.14 -1.40
C GLY A 229 -19.79 -0.61 -0.09
N TRP A 230 -18.56 -1.13 0.08
CA TRP A 230 -18.12 -1.70 1.36
C TRP A 230 -17.77 -0.65 2.43
N GLN A 231 -17.38 0.56 2.04
CA GLN A 231 -17.23 1.69 2.96
C GLN A 231 -18.60 2.15 3.47
N GLU A 232 -19.58 2.30 2.58
CA GLU A 232 -20.98 2.61 2.91
C GLU A 232 -21.58 1.57 3.88
N VAL A 233 -21.37 0.27 3.65
CA VAL A 233 -21.77 -0.79 4.60
C VAL A 233 -21.18 -0.54 5.99
N CYS A 234 -19.88 -0.21 6.08
CA CYS A 234 -19.25 0.10 7.36
C CYS A 234 -19.78 1.38 8.01
N GLU A 235 -20.15 2.40 7.23
CA GLU A 235 -20.74 3.64 7.73
C GLU A 235 -22.14 3.43 8.29
N GLN A 236 -22.99 2.67 7.60
CA GLN A 236 -24.31 2.31 8.10
C GLN A 236 -24.21 1.41 9.34
N LEU A 237 -23.33 0.40 9.34
CA LEU A 237 -23.09 -0.44 10.53
C LEU A 237 -22.63 0.36 11.75
N ARG A 238 -21.84 1.44 11.58
CA ARG A 238 -21.44 2.31 12.71
C ARG A 238 -22.60 3.07 13.35
N LYS A 239 -23.72 3.27 12.64
CA LYS A 239 -24.93 3.95 13.11
C LYS A 239 -25.85 3.03 13.93
N HIS A 240 -25.71 1.72 13.79
CA HIS A 240 -26.46 0.76 14.62
C HIS A 240 -25.90 0.70 16.03
N SER A 241 -26.75 0.94 17.04
CA SER A 241 -26.45 0.77 18.47
C SER A 241 -25.89 -0.62 18.80
N ASP A 242 -26.43 -1.63 18.12
CA ASP A 242 -26.22 -3.04 18.43
C ASP A 242 -24.91 -3.57 17.80
N PHE A 243 -24.35 -2.84 16.84
CA PHE A 243 -23.10 -3.20 16.17
C PHE A 243 -21.90 -2.56 16.89
N ASN A 244 -21.45 -3.20 17.97
CA ASN A 244 -20.34 -2.70 18.79
C ASN A 244 -18.95 -3.24 18.34
N LEU A 245 -18.65 -3.11 17.05
CA LEU A 245 -17.38 -3.51 16.44
C LEU A 245 -16.76 -2.39 15.60
N GLU A 246 -15.51 -2.03 15.89
CA GLU A 246 -14.71 -1.18 15.00
C GLU A 246 -14.03 -2.05 13.94
N LYS A 247 -14.54 -1.97 12.70
CA LYS A 247 -14.06 -2.75 11.54
C LYS A 247 -13.96 -1.87 10.29
N THR A 248 -13.00 -2.21 9.44
CA THR A 248 -12.80 -1.61 8.12
C THR A 248 -13.61 -2.34 7.06
N ALA A 249 -13.87 -1.68 5.93
CA ALA A 249 -14.57 -2.24 4.77
C ALA A 249 -14.04 -3.63 4.37
N GLY A 250 -12.72 -3.77 4.23
CA GLY A 250 -12.07 -5.05 3.91
C GLY A 250 -12.20 -6.12 5.01
N ALA A 251 -12.33 -5.75 6.29
CA ALA A 251 -12.57 -6.71 7.36
C ALA A 251 -14.01 -7.25 7.34
N CYS A 252 -14.99 -6.41 7.00
CA CYS A 252 -16.38 -6.83 6.78
C CYS A 252 -16.52 -7.73 5.55
N GLN A 253 -15.87 -7.36 4.43
CA GLN A 253 -15.81 -8.18 3.21
C GLN A 253 -15.17 -9.56 3.48
N ALA A 254 -14.01 -9.59 4.14
CA ALA A 254 -13.32 -10.84 4.49
C ALA A 254 -14.16 -11.72 5.45
N ARG A 255 -14.96 -11.10 6.33
CA ARG A 255 -15.88 -11.84 7.21
C ARG A 255 -16.98 -12.55 6.41
N ILE A 256 -17.60 -11.88 5.44
CA ILE A 256 -18.62 -12.50 4.58
C ILE A 256 -18.02 -13.60 3.69
N ALA A 257 -16.85 -13.37 3.09
CA ALA A 257 -16.16 -14.41 2.31
C ALA A 257 -15.94 -15.69 3.13
N LEU A 258 -15.46 -15.56 4.37
CA LEU A 258 -15.27 -16.69 5.30
C LEU A 258 -16.60 -17.39 5.67
N LEU A 259 -17.70 -16.64 5.81
CA LEU A 259 -19.02 -17.23 6.07
C LEU A 259 -19.57 -17.99 4.85
N LEU A 260 -19.38 -17.47 3.64
CA LEU A 260 -19.72 -18.14 2.39
C LEU A 260 -18.85 -19.40 2.16
N ASP A 261 -17.57 -19.37 2.50
CA ASP A 261 -16.70 -20.55 2.47
C ASP A 261 -17.18 -21.63 3.44
N HIS A 262 -17.61 -21.26 4.64
CA HIS A 262 -18.21 -22.20 5.59
C HIS A 262 -19.56 -22.75 5.13
N LEU A 263 -20.39 -21.95 4.45
CA LEU A 263 -21.65 -22.42 3.86
C LEU A 263 -21.37 -23.43 2.74
N ARG A 264 -20.49 -23.10 1.79
CA ARG A 264 -20.12 -23.96 0.65
C ARG A 264 -19.42 -25.25 1.08
N ALA A 265 -18.65 -25.21 2.17
CA ALA A 265 -18.04 -26.39 2.77
C ALA A 265 -18.99 -27.21 3.68
N GLY A 266 -20.27 -26.84 3.80
CA GLY A 266 -21.24 -27.52 4.66
C GLY A 266 -20.92 -27.45 6.16
N ASN A 267 -20.10 -26.48 6.59
CA ASN A 267 -19.56 -26.41 7.95
C ASN A 267 -20.55 -25.77 8.94
N VAL A 268 -21.63 -26.51 9.23
CA VAL A 268 -22.69 -26.13 10.18
C VAL A 268 -22.11 -25.78 11.56
N ALA A 269 -21.11 -26.53 12.02
CA ALA A 269 -20.47 -26.32 13.32
C ALA A 269 -19.79 -24.93 13.42
N ALA A 270 -19.06 -24.51 12.39
CA ALA A 270 -18.44 -23.17 12.36
C ALA A 270 -19.48 -22.04 12.30
N LEU A 271 -20.55 -22.22 11.51
CA LEU A 271 -21.62 -21.23 11.39
C LEU A 271 -22.45 -21.07 12.67
N ARG A 272 -22.64 -22.14 13.45
CA ARG A 272 -23.42 -22.18 14.71
C ARG A 272 -22.61 -21.82 15.96
N LYS A 273 -21.26 -21.84 15.90
CA LYS A 273 -20.34 -21.79 17.07
C LYS A 273 -20.56 -20.65 18.09
N ALA A 274 -21.24 -19.57 17.71
CA ALA A 274 -21.47 -18.40 18.56
C ALA A 274 -22.91 -17.86 18.49
N GLY A 275 -23.90 -18.74 18.27
CA GLY A 275 -25.32 -18.34 18.17
C GLY A 275 -26.33 -19.48 18.42
N THR A 276 -27.58 -19.08 18.60
CA THR A 276 -28.75 -19.96 18.74
C THR A 276 -29.12 -20.65 17.42
N SER A 277 -30.05 -21.63 17.44
CA SER A 277 -30.53 -22.26 16.20
C SER A 277 -31.18 -21.25 15.25
N LYS A 278 -31.99 -20.33 15.80
CA LYS A 278 -32.67 -19.28 15.03
C LYS A 278 -31.68 -18.33 14.36
N GLU A 279 -30.61 -17.93 15.06
CA GLU A 279 -29.54 -17.11 14.47
C GLU A 279 -28.75 -17.86 13.38
N TYR A 280 -28.53 -19.17 13.55
CA TYR A 280 -27.91 -20.00 12.52
C TYR A 280 -28.79 -20.10 11.26
N GLU A 281 -30.09 -20.37 11.43
CA GLU A 281 -31.07 -20.43 10.35
C GLU A 281 -31.14 -19.09 9.60
N ARG A 282 -31.32 -17.97 10.33
CA ARG A 282 -31.37 -16.63 9.74
C ARG A 282 -30.08 -16.24 9.01
N LYS A 283 -28.92 -16.60 9.55
CA LYS A 283 -27.62 -16.38 8.90
C LYS A 283 -27.48 -17.21 7.63
N ARG A 284 -27.96 -18.46 7.62
CA ARG A 284 -27.96 -19.33 6.44
C ARG A 284 -28.85 -18.78 5.34
N GLU A 285 -30.06 -18.30 5.66
CA GLU A 285 -30.95 -17.62 4.70
C GLU A 285 -30.24 -16.44 4.02
N LEU A 286 -29.71 -15.50 4.82
CA LEU A 286 -29.04 -14.30 4.31
C LEU A 286 -27.79 -14.61 3.47
N LEU A 287 -27.03 -15.66 3.83
CA LEU A 287 -25.88 -16.10 3.04
C LEU A 287 -26.29 -16.71 1.69
N VAL A 288 -27.37 -17.50 1.64
CA VAL A 288 -27.91 -18.05 0.39
C VAL A 288 -28.47 -16.95 -0.51
N GLU A 289 -29.19 -15.97 0.07
CA GLU A 289 -29.68 -14.79 -0.66
C GLU A 289 -28.53 -13.97 -1.24
N HIS A 290 -27.48 -13.72 -0.45
CA HIS A 290 -26.29 -13.01 -0.89
C HIS A 290 -25.54 -13.74 -2.01
N ASP A 291 -25.31 -15.05 -1.89
CA ASP A 291 -24.61 -15.86 -2.90
C ASP A 291 -25.39 -15.85 -4.24
N ALA A 292 -26.72 -16.00 -4.18
CA ALA A 292 -27.60 -15.91 -5.34
C ALA A 292 -27.64 -14.49 -5.97
N ALA A 293 -27.59 -13.43 -5.16
CA ALA A 293 -27.54 -12.05 -5.66
C ALA A 293 -26.23 -11.74 -6.39
N VAL A 294 -25.09 -12.19 -5.85
CA VAL A 294 -23.77 -12.03 -6.48
C VAL A 294 -23.66 -12.87 -7.76
N ALA A 295 -24.19 -14.09 -7.77
CA ALA A 295 -24.23 -14.94 -8.96
C ALA A 295 -24.97 -14.28 -10.13
N LYS A 296 -26.18 -13.74 -9.89
CA LYS A 296 -26.97 -13.02 -10.91
C LYS A 296 -26.24 -11.81 -11.50
N VAL A 297 -25.45 -11.10 -10.69
CA VAL A 297 -24.65 -9.95 -11.16
C VAL A 297 -23.47 -10.42 -12.00
N GLY A 298 -22.85 -11.56 -11.65
CA GLY A 298 -21.85 -12.21 -12.49
C GLY A 298 -22.40 -12.67 -13.85
N GLU A 299 -23.60 -13.25 -13.87
CA GLU A 299 -24.31 -13.66 -15.10
C GLU A 299 -24.67 -12.46 -15.97
N ALA A 300 -25.19 -11.37 -15.38
CA ALA A 300 -25.48 -10.13 -16.10
C ALA A 300 -24.21 -9.48 -16.67
N ALA A 301 -23.12 -9.43 -15.90
CA ALA A 301 -21.83 -8.92 -16.37
C ALA A 301 -21.24 -9.78 -17.49
N ALA A 302 -21.38 -11.11 -17.42
CA ALA A 302 -20.97 -12.01 -18.50
C ALA A 302 -21.81 -11.81 -19.77
N ALA A 303 -23.13 -11.61 -19.65
CA ALA A 303 -24.01 -11.29 -20.78
C ALA A 303 -23.65 -9.93 -21.42
N ILE A 304 -23.32 -8.92 -20.61
CA ILE A 304 -22.84 -7.62 -21.10
C ILE A 304 -21.49 -7.78 -21.82
N ALA A 305 -20.53 -8.53 -21.26
CA ALA A 305 -19.24 -8.78 -21.92
C ALA A 305 -19.39 -9.53 -23.26
N VAL A 306 -20.36 -10.44 -23.37
CA VAL A 306 -20.69 -11.11 -24.65
C VAL A 306 -21.33 -10.14 -25.64
N ALA A 307 -22.18 -9.20 -25.20
CA ALA A 307 -22.72 -8.14 -26.04
C ALA A 307 -21.64 -7.14 -26.50
N GLU A 308 -20.73 -6.74 -25.61
CA GLU A 308 -19.56 -5.90 -25.95
C GLU A 308 -18.65 -6.60 -26.98
N ALA A 309 -18.48 -7.91 -26.88
CA ALA A 309 -17.74 -8.73 -27.84
C ALA A 309 -18.40 -8.80 -29.24
N THR A 310 -19.72 -8.55 -29.35
CA THR A 310 -20.41 -8.46 -30.65
C THR A 310 -20.23 -7.11 -31.37
N GLY A 311 -19.55 -6.14 -30.75
CA GLY A 311 -18.68 -5.19 -31.44
C GLY A 311 -19.30 -3.96 -32.12
N GLU A 312 -20.62 -3.82 -32.22
CA GLU A 312 -21.24 -2.64 -32.84
C GLU A 312 -21.30 -1.42 -31.90
N ALA A 313 -21.81 -1.60 -30.67
CA ALA A 313 -21.88 -0.52 -29.67
C ALA A 313 -20.50 0.04 -29.28
N ASN A 314 -19.45 -0.79 -29.34
CA ASN A 314 -18.09 -0.39 -29.00
C ASN A 314 -17.49 0.56 -30.05
N ARG A 315 -17.75 0.33 -31.35
CA ARG A 315 -17.28 1.20 -32.44
C ARG A 315 -17.87 2.61 -32.38
N ASP A 316 -19.16 2.72 -32.09
CA ASP A 316 -19.80 4.05 -31.98
C ASP A 316 -19.44 4.77 -30.68
N SER A 317 -19.16 4.04 -29.60
CA SER A 317 -18.57 4.59 -28.38
C SER A 317 -17.14 5.12 -28.63
N GLN A 318 -16.32 4.35 -29.34
CA GLN A 318 -14.96 4.73 -29.75
C GLN A 318 -14.96 6.02 -30.60
N ARG A 319 -15.79 6.05 -31.66
CA ARG A 319 -15.97 7.24 -32.52
C ARG A 319 -16.44 8.47 -31.75
N ARG A 320 -17.30 8.28 -30.75
CA ARG A 320 -17.81 9.38 -29.91
C ARG A 320 -16.73 9.94 -28.97
N LEU A 321 -15.81 9.10 -28.51
CA LEU A 321 -14.62 9.53 -27.76
C LEU A 321 -13.62 10.26 -28.67
N GLU A 322 -13.31 9.73 -29.85
CA GLU A 322 -12.45 10.38 -30.85
C GLU A 322 -12.98 11.79 -31.23
N LEU A 323 -14.30 11.94 -31.43
CA LEU A 323 -14.94 13.23 -31.70
C LEU A 323 -14.91 14.21 -30.51
N LEU A 324 -14.80 13.72 -29.26
CA LEU A 324 -14.62 14.57 -28.08
C LEU A 324 -13.15 14.99 -27.93
N GLU A 325 -12.21 14.09 -28.21
CA GLU A 325 -10.76 14.36 -28.22
C GLU A 325 -10.41 15.42 -29.27
N ILE A 326 -10.80 15.22 -30.54
CA ILE A 326 -10.62 16.20 -31.62
C ILE A 326 -11.23 17.57 -31.27
N ARG A 327 -12.39 17.58 -30.60
CA ARG A 327 -13.03 18.82 -30.14
C ARG A 327 -12.19 19.52 -29.06
N MET A 328 -11.69 18.79 -28.08
CA MET A 328 -10.82 19.35 -27.04
C MET A 328 -9.51 19.88 -27.63
N GLU A 329 -8.85 19.13 -28.50
CA GLU A 329 -7.65 19.58 -29.21
C GLU A 329 -7.91 20.86 -30.01
N CYS A 330 -9.04 20.95 -30.71
CA CYS A 330 -9.43 22.15 -31.44
C CYS A 330 -9.65 23.36 -30.52
N GLU A 331 -10.27 23.19 -29.34
CA GLU A 331 -10.44 24.28 -28.37
C GLU A 331 -9.09 24.71 -27.75
N PHE A 332 -8.23 23.77 -27.37
CA PHE A 332 -6.87 24.10 -26.90
C PHE A 332 -6.04 24.80 -27.98
N ALA A 333 -6.16 24.40 -29.25
CA ALA A 333 -5.49 25.06 -30.36
C ALA A 333 -5.99 26.51 -30.57
N LYS A 334 -7.29 26.77 -30.40
CA LYS A 334 -7.83 28.15 -30.42
C LYS A 334 -7.31 28.98 -29.26
N GLN A 335 -7.30 28.45 -28.04
CA GLN A 335 -6.77 29.14 -26.86
C GLN A 335 -5.29 29.49 -27.05
N ARG A 336 -4.49 28.54 -27.54
CA ARG A 336 -3.07 28.77 -27.85
C ARG A 336 -2.88 29.87 -28.90
N ARG A 337 -3.60 29.82 -30.03
CA ARG A 337 -3.54 30.89 -31.04
C ARG A 337 -3.92 32.26 -30.46
N HIS A 338 -4.91 32.33 -29.58
CA HIS A 338 -5.29 33.59 -28.95
C HIS A 338 -4.18 34.14 -28.03
N VAL A 339 -3.51 33.27 -27.25
CA VAL A 339 -2.34 33.67 -26.45
C VAL A 339 -1.19 34.12 -27.35
N ASP A 340 -0.89 33.37 -28.40
CA ASP A 340 0.15 33.71 -29.37
C ASP A 340 -0.13 35.09 -30.03
N GLU A 341 -1.39 35.38 -30.41
CA GLU A 341 -1.80 36.69 -30.94
C GLU A 341 -1.65 37.85 -29.94
N GLN A 342 -1.88 37.61 -28.64
CA GLN A 342 -1.64 38.61 -27.60
C GLN A 342 -0.14 38.91 -27.45
N VAL A 343 0.71 37.88 -27.48
CA VAL A 343 2.18 38.03 -27.46
C VAL A 343 2.66 38.83 -28.67
N HIS A 344 2.26 38.46 -29.89
CA HIS A 344 2.60 39.19 -31.12
C HIS A 344 2.03 40.63 -31.15
N ARG A 345 1.00 40.94 -30.37
CA ARG A 345 0.51 42.32 -30.19
C ARG A 345 1.43 43.11 -29.25
N LEU A 346 1.85 42.51 -28.14
CA LEU A 346 2.76 43.13 -27.17
C LEU A 346 4.14 43.39 -27.79
N GLU A 347 4.69 42.41 -28.53
CA GLU A 347 5.99 42.55 -29.23
C GLU A 347 5.98 43.72 -30.22
N ARG A 348 4.91 43.85 -31.03
CA ARG A 348 4.75 44.99 -31.96
C ARG A 348 4.68 46.34 -31.25
N LEU A 349 4.00 46.41 -30.10
CA LEU A 349 3.94 47.64 -29.30
C LEU A 349 5.32 47.99 -28.72
N GLN A 350 6.04 46.99 -28.19
CA GLN A 350 7.40 47.17 -27.67
C GLN A 350 8.38 47.65 -28.76
N GLN A 351 8.31 47.06 -29.96
CA GLN A 351 9.17 47.47 -31.07
C GLN A 351 8.85 48.88 -31.58
N ALA A 352 7.56 49.24 -31.69
CA ALA A 352 7.16 50.60 -32.04
C ALA A 352 7.60 51.65 -30.99
N GLN A 353 7.57 51.31 -29.70
CA GLN A 353 8.13 52.16 -28.64
C GLN A 353 9.65 52.33 -28.78
N LEU A 354 10.39 51.25 -29.02
CA LEU A 354 11.84 51.30 -29.21
C LEU A 354 12.23 52.15 -30.43
N GLU A 355 11.55 51.98 -31.56
CA GLU A 355 11.76 52.84 -32.74
C GLU A 355 11.46 54.31 -32.46
N THR A 356 10.44 54.60 -31.66
CA THR A 356 10.08 55.98 -31.28
C THR A 356 11.18 56.60 -30.43
N GLN A 357 11.72 55.86 -29.44
CA GLN A 357 12.86 56.31 -28.64
C GLN A 357 14.12 56.51 -29.49
N GLN A 358 14.41 55.60 -30.42
CA GLN A 358 15.56 55.73 -31.34
C GLN A 358 15.43 56.97 -32.23
N LYS A 359 14.22 57.25 -32.77
CA LYS A 359 13.94 58.46 -33.57
C LYS A 359 14.11 59.74 -32.75
N GLN A 360 13.61 59.77 -31.50
CA GLN A 360 13.81 60.91 -30.58
C GLN A 360 15.30 61.13 -30.26
N HIS A 361 16.05 60.06 -29.98
CA HIS A 361 17.49 60.15 -29.70
C HIS A 361 18.27 60.64 -30.93
N ALA A 362 17.94 60.17 -32.14
CA ALA A 362 18.55 60.63 -33.38
C ALA A 362 18.26 62.12 -33.65
N GLN A 363 17.04 62.60 -33.39
CA GLN A 363 16.69 64.03 -33.49
C GLN A 363 17.46 64.89 -32.48
N LEU A 364 17.62 64.43 -31.24
CA LEU A 364 18.42 65.11 -30.22
C LEU A 364 19.88 65.23 -30.67
N LEU A 365 20.49 64.15 -31.16
CA LEU A 365 21.86 64.17 -31.69
C LEU A 365 22.02 65.14 -32.87
N ALA A 366 21.09 65.14 -33.82
CA ALA A 366 21.11 66.07 -34.95
C ALA A 366 20.99 67.54 -34.49
N THR A 367 20.17 67.81 -33.48
CA THR A 367 20.01 69.15 -32.89
C THR A 367 21.30 69.61 -32.20
N ILE A 368 21.97 68.72 -31.45
CA ILE A 368 23.27 68.99 -30.82
C ILE A 368 24.34 69.28 -31.88
N GLN A 369 24.40 68.49 -32.96
CA GLN A 369 25.34 68.72 -34.06
C GLN A 369 25.09 70.06 -34.76
N GLN A 370 23.83 70.45 -34.97
CA GLN A 370 23.48 71.75 -35.55
C GLN A 370 23.90 72.91 -34.63
N GLN A 371 23.70 72.78 -33.31
CA GLN A 371 24.17 73.77 -32.33
C GLN A 371 25.70 73.89 -32.31
N GLN A 372 26.42 72.77 -32.38
CA GLN A 372 27.89 72.75 -32.49
C GLN A 372 28.38 73.43 -33.77
N ALA A 373 27.76 73.15 -34.92
CA ALA A 373 28.10 73.80 -36.19
C ALA A 373 27.86 75.32 -36.15
N MET A 374 26.72 75.75 -35.61
CA MET A 374 26.40 77.18 -35.42
C MET A 374 27.40 77.88 -34.50
N MET A 375 27.80 77.24 -33.40
CA MET A 375 28.83 77.75 -32.49
C MET A 375 30.19 77.93 -33.19
N LEU A 376 30.59 76.98 -34.03
CA LEU A 376 31.84 77.07 -34.80
C LEU A 376 31.82 78.21 -35.82
N GLU A 377 30.70 78.44 -36.52
CA GLU A 377 30.57 79.58 -37.44
C GLU A 377 30.58 80.93 -36.70
N LEU A 378 29.95 81.02 -35.52
CA LEU A 378 30.03 82.21 -34.66
C LEU A 378 31.48 82.48 -34.22
N ILE A 379 32.22 81.45 -33.78
CA ILE A 379 33.64 81.57 -33.40
C ILE A 379 34.48 82.06 -34.60
N LYS A 380 34.29 81.48 -35.79
CA LYS A 380 34.97 81.93 -37.02
C LYS A 380 34.65 83.39 -37.34
N SER A 381 33.40 83.80 -37.22
CA SER A 381 32.96 85.18 -37.48
C SER A 381 33.64 86.18 -36.53
N VAL A 382 33.71 85.86 -35.23
CA VAL A 382 34.38 86.71 -34.22
C VAL A 382 35.89 86.80 -34.49
N VAL A 383 36.55 85.67 -34.80
CA VAL A 383 37.99 85.65 -35.16
C VAL A 383 38.26 86.41 -36.46
N ALA A 384 37.35 86.38 -37.43
CA ALA A 384 37.48 87.15 -38.67
C ALA A 384 37.23 88.65 -38.48
N GLN A 385 36.51 89.05 -37.43
CA GLN A 385 36.35 90.45 -37.04
C GLN A 385 37.58 90.96 -36.27
N SER A 386 38.10 90.18 -35.31
CA SER A 386 39.30 90.55 -34.53
C SER A 386 40.61 90.58 -35.33
N ASN A 387 40.60 90.16 -36.61
CA ASN A 387 41.73 90.25 -37.54
C ASN A 387 41.58 91.42 -38.55
N LYS A 388 40.60 92.31 -38.36
CA LYS A 388 40.36 93.50 -39.20
C LYS A 388 40.53 94.83 -38.45
N ASP A 389 40.61 94.78 -37.13
CA ASP A 389 41.08 95.86 -36.25
C ASP A 389 42.58 95.66 -35.96
#